data_AF-A0A2Z7BWQ0-F1
#
_entry.id   AF-A0A2Z7BWQ0-F1
#
_cell.length_a   1.000
_cell.length_b   1.000
_cell.length_c   1.000
_cell.angle_alpha   90.00
_cell.angle_beta   90.00
_cell.angle_gamma   90.00
#
_symmetry.space_group_name_H-M   'P 1'
#
loop_
_entity.id
_entity.type
_entity.pdbx_description
1 polymer ?
#
loop_
_entity_poly.entity_id
_entity_poly.type
_entity_poly.pdbx_seq_one_letter_code
_entity_poly.pdbx_strand_id
1 'polypeptide(L)'
;LGTKLTFSTTFHPQTDGQSERVIKILEDLLRACVLDYAESWDTKLPLVEFAYNNSYQASIEMAPYEALYGRKCRSPIHWDDVGERTELGPIL
;
A
#
# COMPACT_ATOMS: atom_id res chain seq x y z
N LEU A 1 5.24 14.78 24.02
CA LEU A 1 4.52 14.99 22.74
C LEU A 1 3.14 15.54 23.09
N GLY A 2 2.77 16.74 22.65
CA GLY A 2 1.43 17.33 22.92
C GLY A 2 0.34 16.73 22.01
N THR A 3 0.22 15.41 21.97
CA THR A 3 -0.72 14.69 21.11
C THR A 3 -2.13 14.68 21.70
N LYS A 4 -3.12 15.02 20.89
CA LYS A 4 -4.55 14.96 21.25
C LYS A 4 -5.13 13.63 20.80
N LEU A 5 -5.72 12.88 21.73
CA LEU A 5 -6.38 11.61 21.42
C LEU A 5 -7.74 11.87 20.79
N THR A 6 -8.02 11.18 19.69
CA THR A 6 -9.31 11.21 19.00
C THR A 6 -9.82 9.78 18.97
N PHE A 7 -10.88 9.50 19.72
CA PHE A 7 -11.43 8.15 19.84
C PHE A 7 -12.54 7.93 18.81
N SER A 8 -12.57 6.74 18.22
CA SER A 8 -13.74 6.27 17.48
C SER A 8 -14.89 6.00 18.45
N THR A 9 -16.11 6.26 18.02
CA THR A 9 -17.33 5.88 18.76
C THR A 9 -17.78 4.50 18.29
N THR A 10 -18.21 3.64 19.23
CA THR A 10 -18.74 2.31 18.92
C THR A 10 -19.88 2.39 17.91
N PHE A 11 -19.85 1.52 16.88
CA PHE A 11 -20.80 1.47 15.77
C PHE A 11 -20.82 2.71 14.86
N HIS A 12 -19.77 3.53 14.87
CA HIS A 12 -19.63 4.67 13.97
C HIS A 12 -18.39 4.52 13.05
N PRO A 13 -18.51 3.75 11.96
CA PRO A 13 -17.39 3.46 11.05
C PRO A 13 -16.89 4.71 10.29
N GLN A 14 -17.55 5.85 10.42
CA GLN A 14 -17.19 7.08 9.71
C GLN A 14 -15.90 7.72 10.26
N THR A 15 -15.53 7.43 11.51
CA THR A 15 -14.30 7.98 12.13
C THR A 15 -13.06 7.16 11.82
N ASP A 16 -13.17 5.83 11.72
CA ASP A 16 -12.03 4.92 11.52
C ASP A 16 -12.07 4.16 10.17
N GLY A 17 -13.04 4.47 9.31
CA GLY A 17 -13.31 3.71 8.09
C GLY A 17 -12.15 3.70 7.08
N GLN A 18 -11.28 4.70 7.11
CA GLN A 18 -10.05 4.69 6.31
C GLN A 18 -9.09 3.61 6.83
N SER A 19 -8.77 3.63 8.12
CA SER A 19 -7.91 2.61 8.74
C SER A 19 -8.54 1.21 8.59
N GLU A 20 -9.84 1.06 8.83
CA GLU A 20 -10.55 -0.22 8.68
C GLU A 20 -10.44 -0.78 7.25
N ARG A 21 -10.54 0.08 6.23
CA ARG A 21 -10.36 -0.33 4.82
C ARG A 21 -8.93 -0.80 4.57
N VAL A 22 -7.95 -0.04 5.05
CA VAL A 22 -6.53 -0.40 4.90
C VAL A 22 -6.22 -1.71 5.61
N ILE A 23 -6.70 -1.90 6.84
CA ILE A 23 -6.53 -3.12 7.63
C ILE A 23 -7.06 -4.33 6.86
N LYS A 24 -8.26 -4.25 6.27
CA LYS A 24 -8.82 -5.34 5.47
C LYS A 24 -7.95 -5.70 4.25
N ILE A 25 -7.42 -4.70 3.54
CA ILE A 25 -6.52 -4.94 2.40
C ILE A 25 -5.25 -5.66 2.87
N LEU A 26 -4.65 -5.21 3.98
CA LEU A 26 -3.45 -5.81 4.54
C LEU A 26 -3.72 -7.24 5.03
N GLU A 27 -4.86 -7.50 5.66
CA GLU A 27 -5.29 -8.83 6.08
C GLU A 27 -5.42 -9.78 4.89
N ASP A 28 -6.03 -9.34 3.79
CA ASP A 28 -6.18 -10.16 2.59
C ASP A 28 -4.84 -10.45 1.92
N LEU A 29 -3.93 -9.46 1.87
CA LEU A 29 -2.58 -9.65 1.36
C LEU A 29 -1.77 -10.63 2.23
N LEU A 30 -1.84 -10.46 3.55
CA LEU A 30 -1.20 -11.36 4.51
C LEU A 30 -1.74 -12.78 4.39
N ARG A 31 -3.06 -12.93 4.25
CA ARG A 31 -3.69 -14.24 4.08
C ARG A 31 -3.19 -14.95 2.82
N ALA A 32 -3.08 -14.24 1.70
CA ALA A 32 -2.50 -14.79 0.48
C ALA A 32 -1.03 -15.20 0.68
N CYS A 33 -0.21 -14.33 1.28
CA CYS A 33 1.20 -14.64 1.53
C CYS A 33 1.40 -15.84 2.49
N VAL A 34 0.61 -15.96 3.55
CA VAL A 34 0.74 -17.09 4.48
C VAL A 34 0.34 -18.40 3.80
N LEU A 35 -0.69 -18.39 2.95
CA LEU A 35 -1.11 -19.57 2.19
C LEU A 35 -0.05 -20.03 1.18
N ASP A 36 0.61 -19.09 0.49
CA ASP A 36 1.56 -19.41 -0.57
C ASP A 36 2.95 -19.83 -0.05
N TYR A 37 3.39 -19.27 1.07
CA TYR A 37 4.76 -19.44 1.57
C TYR A 37 4.86 -20.34 2.82
N ALA A 38 3.73 -20.73 3.44
CA ALA A 38 3.66 -21.51 4.69
C ALA A 38 4.51 -20.94 5.85
N GLU A 39 4.90 -19.67 5.74
CA GLU A 39 5.66 -18.93 6.74
C GLU A 39 4.72 -18.17 7.68
N SER A 40 5.24 -17.76 8.84
CA SER A 40 4.48 -16.97 9.79
C SER A 40 4.17 -15.57 9.24
N TRP A 41 3.02 -15.02 9.63
CA TRP A 41 2.54 -13.73 9.13
C TRP A 41 3.51 -12.58 9.42
N ASP A 42 4.26 -12.65 10.53
CA ASP A 42 5.22 -11.64 10.96
C ASP A 42 6.44 -11.53 10.05
N THR A 43 6.90 -12.62 9.43
CA THR A 43 8.01 -12.57 8.46
C THR A 43 7.58 -11.93 7.15
N LYS A 44 6.28 -11.96 6.83
CA LYS A 44 5.71 -11.37 5.61
C LYS A 44 5.26 -9.93 5.78
N LEU A 45 5.11 -9.42 7.01
CA LEU A 45 4.73 -8.03 7.27
C LEU A 45 5.55 -7.00 6.46
N PRO A 46 6.89 -7.04 6.42
CA PRO A 46 7.66 -6.05 5.66
C PRO A 46 7.37 -6.11 4.15
N LEU A 47 7.12 -7.30 3.61
CA LEU A 47 6.78 -7.49 2.20
C LEU A 47 5.38 -6.96 1.89
N VAL A 48 4.40 -7.24 2.76
CA VAL A 48 3.03 -6.75 2.61
C VAL A 48 2.97 -5.23 2.71
N GLU A 49 3.64 -4.66 3.72
CA GLU A 49 3.75 -3.21 3.88
C GLU A 49 4.40 -2.56 2.65
N PHE A 50 5.48 -3.17 2.14
CA PHE A 50 6.13 -2.70 0.93
C PHE A 50 5.19 -2.77 -0.28
N ALA A 51 4.50 -3.88 -0.49
CA ALA A 51 3.57 -4.04 -1.61
C ALA A 51 2.43 -3.01 -1.53
N TYR A 52 1.82 -2.82 -0.36
CA TYR A 52 0.75 -1.85 -0.16
C TYR A 52 1.20 -0.41 -0.40
N ASN A 53 2.33 0.00 0.18
CA ASN A 53 2.82 1.37 0.09
C ASN A 53 3.27 1.76 -1.33
N ASN A 54 3.62 0.78 -2.16
CA ASN A 54 4.10 1.01 -3.53
C ASN A 54 3.09 0.68 -4.61
N SER A 55 1.91 0.19 -4.24
CA SER A 55 0.82 -0.06 -5.19
C SER A 55 0.04 1.22 -5.47
N TYR A 56 -0.34 1.41 -6.74
CA TYR A 56 -1.17 2.53 -7.16
C TYR A 56 -2.53 2.49 -6.45
N GLN A 57 -2.95 3.63 -5.90
CA GLN A 57 -4.25 3.78 -5.25
C GLN A 57 -5.11 4.78 -6.01
N ALA A 58 -6.22 4.30 -6.57
CA ALA A 58 -7.13 5.12 -7.36
C ALA A 58 -7.72 6.32 -6.60
N SER A 59 -7.83 6.25 -5.27
CA SER A 59 -8.36 7.36 -4.44
C SER A 59 -7.41 8.54 -4.30
N ILE A 60 -6.10 8.33 -4.46
CA ILE A 60 -5.08 9.38 -4.37
C ILE A 60 -4.32 9.55 -5.70
N GLU A 61 -4.68 8.77 -6.72
CA GLU A 61 -4.08 8.76 -8.06
C GLU A 61 -2.56 8.54 -8.07
N MET A 62 -2.01 7.92 -7.03
CA MET A 62 -0.59 7.59 -6.88
C MET A 62 -0.38 6.49 -5.83
N ALA A 63 0.86 6.06 -5.61
CA ALA A 63 1.17 5.18 -4.49
C ALA A 63 1.31 5.97 -3.17
N PRO A 64 0.94 5.42 -2.00
CA PRO A 64 1.14 6.10 -0.71
C PRO A 64 2.59 6.54 -0.47
N TYR A 65 3.56 5.73 -0.91
CA TYR A 65 4.97 6.08 -0.86
C TYR A 65 5.28 7.35 -1.67
N GLU A 66 4.70 7.47 -2.87
CA GLU A 66 4.86 8.66 -3.72
C GLU A 66 4.22 9.89 -3.08
N ALA A 67 3.04 9.74 -2.48
CA ALA A 67 2.37 10.82 -1.76
C ALA A 67 3.20 11.32 -0.57
N LEU A 68 3.88 10.42 0.13
CA LEU A 68 4.69 10.75 1.31
C LEU A 68 6.06 11.35 0.95
N TYR A 69 6.73 10.82 -0.07
CA TYR A 69 8.13 11.17 -0.39
C TYR A 69 8.30 11.98 -1.67
N GLY A 70 7.24 12.19 -2.45
CA GLY A 70 7.26 12.92 -3.72
C GLY A 70 8.02 12.22 -4.84
N ARG A 71 8.30 10.91 -4.72
CA ARG A 71 9.03 10.12 -5.73
C ARG A 71 8.61 8.66 -5.71
N LYS A 72 8.74 7.98 -6.87
CA LYS A 72 8.57 6.53 -6.95
C LYS A 72 9.59 5.81 -6.07
N CYS A 73 9.18 4.73 -5.42
CA CYS A 73 10.09 3.91 -4.63
C CYS A 73 11.10 3.20 -5.55
N ARG A 74 12.37 3.24 -5.16
CA ARG A 74 13.43 2.51 -5.86
C ARG A 74 13.69 1.23 -5.11
N SER A 75 13.20 0.14 -5.67
CA SER A 75 13.47 -1.20 -5.16
C SER A 75 14.63 -1.84 -5.94
N PRO A 76 15.48 -2.66 -5.30
CA PRO A 76 16.54 -3.42 -5.99
C PRO A 76 15.98 -4.32 -7.10
N ILE A 77 14.76 -4.80 -6.94
CA ILE A 77 13.95 -5.38 -8.03
C ILE A 77 13.24 -4.20 -8.70
N HIS A 78 13.72 -3.78 -9.88
CA HIS A 78 13.12 -2.69 -10.67
C HIS A 78 11.63 -3.01 -10.92
N TRP A 79 10.71 -2.42 -10.15
CA TRP A 79 9.27 -2.63 -10.29
C TRP A 79 8.65 -1.65 -11.29
N ASP A 80 9.49 -0.89 -12.00
CA ASP A 80 9.06 0.27 -12.80
C ASP A 80 8.26 -0.08 -14.07
N ASP A 81 8.20 -1.34 -14.50
CA ASP A 81 7.77 -1.65 -15.88
C ASP A 81 6.38 -2.28 -16.06
N VAL A 82 5.53 -2.38 -15.03
CA VAL A 82 4.20 -3.01 -15.21
C VAL A 82 3.11 -2.02 -15.67
N GLY A 83 3.37 -0.70 -15.70
CA GLY A 83 2.32 0.32 -15.91
C GLY A 83 2.56 1.38 -16.99
N GLU A 84 3.80 1.73 -17.35
CA GLU A 84 4.06 2.75 -18.36
C GLU A 84 4.41 2.12 -19.71
N ARG A 85 3.38 1.74 -20.48
CA ARG A 85 3.53 1.79 -21.95
C ARG A 85 3.56 3.26 -22.35
N THR A 86 4.72 3.89 -22.23
CA THR A 86 4.99 5.07 -23.05
C THR A 86 5.07 4.55 -24.48
N GLU A 87 4.00 4.77 -25.25
CA GLU A 87 4.06 4.66 -26.69
C GLU A 87 5.12 5.66 -27.16
N LEU A 88 6.35 5.16 -27.37
CA LEU A 88 7.39 5.90 -28.05
C LEU A 88 6.87 6.17 -29.47
N GLY A 89 6.33 7.36 -29.66
CA GLY A 89 5.98 7.90 -30.98
C GLY A 89 7.20 7.86 -31.91
N PRO A 90 6.97 7.84 -33.23
CA PRO A 90 8.00 7.53 -34.21
C PRO A 90 9.13 8.56 -34.12
N ILE A 91 10.35 8.05 -34.01
CA ILE A 91 11.59 8.81 -34.05
C ILE A 91 11.68 9.46 -35.44
N LEU A 92 11.68 10.79 -35.50
CA LEU A 92 12.07 11.58 -36.68
C LEU A 92 13.59 11.76 -36.71
#